data_AF-A0AAU0U3N1-F1
#
_entry.id   AF-A0AAU0U3N1-F1
#
_cell.length_a   1.000
_cell.length_b   1.000
_cell.length_c   1.000
_cell.angle_alpha   90.00
_cell.angle_beta   90.00
_cell.angle_gamma   90.00
#
_symmetry.space_group_name_H-M   'P 1'
#
loop_
_entity.id
_entity.type
_entity.pdbx_description
1 polymer ?
#
loop_
_entity_poly.entity_id
_entity_poly.type
_entity_poly.pdbx_seq_one_letter_code
_entity_poly.pdbx_strand_id
1 'polypeptide(L)'
;MSKSPEVERGGTSRYNRHNTSHRLSIAAYRIITAQWDRGFDSDQWAIVSERVIASLRVVQSAPLILRLDYPDEWERPSTVAKAALVLAVAVQTYDSEGEAQTHLYHLRLDPNGGGVFPVAPFEPRYDTAKLFTVDPLTLEGADE
;
A
#
# COMPACT_ATOMS: atom_id res chain seq x y z
N MET A 1 -66.03 -0.54 -16.14
CA MET A 1 -65.70 0.11 -14.85
C MET A 1 -64.35 -0.40 -14.40
N SER A 2 -63.42 0.52 -14.22
CA SER A 2 -62.00 0.32 -13.91
C SER A 2 -61.75 -0.32 -12.55
N LYS A 3 -60.63 -1.04 -12.43
CA LYS A 3 -59.65 -0.81 -11.35
C LYS A 3 -58.27 -1.35 -11.78
N SER A 4 -57.30 -0.47 -11.71
CA SER A 4 -55.88 -0.64 -12.04
C SER A 4 -55.19 -1.65 -11.12
N PRO A 5 -54.12 -2.33 -11.55
CA PRO A 5 -53.21 -3.00 -10.64
C PRO A 5 -52.25 -1.99 -9.98
N GLU A 6 -52.09 -2.16 -8.68
CA GLU A 6 -51.25 -1.40 -7.78
C GLU A 6 -49.76 -1.69 -8.04
N VAL A 7 -48.96 -0.63 -8.03
CA VAL A 7 -47.55 -0.61 -8.39
C VAL A 7 -46.72 -0.83 -7.14
N GLU A 8 -46.33 -2.07 -6.85
CA GLU A 8 -45.31 -2.31 -5.82
C GLU A 8 -43.91 -2.19 -6.43
N ARG A 9 -43.34 -0.99 -6.23
CA ARG A 9 -41.93 -0.69 -6.43
C ARG A 9 -41.11 -1.36 -5.32
N GLY A 10 -40.76 -2.62 -5.52
CA GLY A 10 -39.70 -3.30 -4.76
C GLY A 10 -38.33 -2.79 -5.22
N GLY A 11 -37.83 -1.75 -4.55
CA GLY A 11 -36.50 -1.20 -4.76
C GLY A 11 -35.43 -2.26 -4.53
N THR A 12 -34.87 -2.79 -5.62
CA THR A 12 -33.60 -3.48 -5.56
C THR A 12 -32.54 -2.42 -5.23
N SER A 13 -32.11 -2.42 -3.97
CA SER A 13 -30.88 -1.77 -3.56
C SER A 13 -29.74 -2.35 -4.40
N ARG A 14 -29.45 -1.67 -5.52
CA ARG A 14 -28.20 -1.82 -6.24
C ARG A 14 -27.15 -1.18 -5.34
N TYR A 15 -26.67 -1.94 -4.35
CA TYR A 15 -25.33 -1.71 -3.87
C TYR A 15 -24.45 -1.77 -5.12
N ASN A 16 -23.92 -0.62 -5.52
CA ASN A 16 -22.90 -0.49 -6.54
C ASN A 16 -21.77 -1.42 -6.14
N ARG A 17 -21.78 -2.64 -6.69
CA ARG A 17 -20.59 -3.47 -6.76
C ARG A 17 -19.71 -2.71 -7.74
N HIS A 18 -18.86 -1.83 -7.24
CA HIS A 18 -17.79 -1.27 -8.03
C HIS A 18 -17.00 -2.48 -8.52
N ASN A 19 -17.23 -2.87 -9.77
CA ASN A 19 -16.51 -3.95 -10.43
C ASN A 19 -15.14 -3.37 -10.80
N THR A 20 -14.33 -3.07 -9.79
CA THR A 20 -12.96 -2.67 -10.00
C THR A 20 -12.25 -3.91 -10.52
N SER A 21 -11.94 -3.93 -11.81
CA SER A 21 -11.13 -4.98 -12.44
C SER A 21 -9.74 -5.09 -11.80
N HIS A 22 -9.37 -4.15 -10.93
CA HIS A 22 -8.10 -4.14 -10.21
C HIS A 22 -8.29 -3.95 -8.71
N ARG A 23 -7.41 -4.58 -7.93
CA ARG A 23 -7.26 -4.37 -6.48
C ARG A 23 -5.79 -4.08 -6.17
N LEU A 24 -5.56 -3.03 -5.39
CA LEU A 24 -4.25 -2.67 -4.87
C LEU A 24 -4.12 -3.18 -3.44
N SER A 25 -2.99 -3.82 -3.12
CA SER A 25 -2.63 -4.14 -1.74
C SER A 25 -1.19 -3.77 -1.47
N ILE A 26 -0.90 -3.29 -0.26
CA ILE A 26 0.44 -2.82 0.14
C ILE A 26 0.86 -3.49 1.44
N ALA A 27 2.12 -3.88 1.51
CA ALA A 27 2.83 -4.22 2.72
C ALA A 27 4.13 -3.41 2.78
N ALA A 28 4.67 -3.19 3.97
CA ALA A 28 5.86 -2.37 4.13
C ALA A 28 6.84 -2.91 5.18
N TYR A 29 8.12 -2.78 4.84
CA TYR A 29 9.25 -3.09 5.71
C TYR A 29 10.14 -1.86 5.85
N ARG A 30 10.68 -1.66 7.03
CA ARG A 30 11.74 -0.69 7.26
C ARG A 30 13.03 -1.42 7.57
N ILE A 31 14.13 -0.94 6.99
CA ILE A 31 15.46 -1.52 7.12
C ILE A 31 16.39 -0.40 7.56
N ILE A 32 17.00 -0.55 8.72
CA ILE A 32 18.04 0.36 9.22
C ILE A 32 19.34 -0.41 9.29
N THR A 33 20.35 0.06 8.59
CA THR A 33 21.72 -0.45 8.72
C THR A 33 22.47 0.46 9.68
N ALA A 34 22.79 -0.07 10.86
CA ALA A 34 23.70 0.59 11.80
C ALA A 34 25.13 0.19 11.48
N GLN A 35 26.03 1.17 11.41
CA GLN A 35 27.46 0.94 11.24
C GLN A 35 28.14 1.14 12.59
N TRP A 36 28.71 0.06 13.12
CA TRP A 36 29.48 0.10 14.35
C TRP A 36 30.97 0.23 14.03
N ASP A 37 31.74 0.97 14.85
CA ASP A 37 33.18 1.25 14.67
C ASP A 37 34.08 0.00 14.50
N ARG A 38 33.55 -1.20 14.76
CA ARG A 38 34.25 -2.49 14.56
C ARG A 38 33.92 -3.19 13.23
N GLY A 39 33.26 -2.52 12.29
CA GLY A 39 32.93 -3.07 10.97
C GLY A 39 31.82 -4.13 10.98
N PHE A 40 31.00 -4.16 12.02
CA PHE A 40 29.82 -5.01 12.08
C PHE A 40 28.60 -4.19 11.62
N ASP A 41 28.13 -4.43 10.41
CA ASP A 41 26.86 -3.88 9.94
C ASP A 41 25.73 -4.74 10.51
N SER A 42 24.83 -4.15 11.29
CA SER A 42 23.63 -4.83 11.75
C SER A 42 22.41 -4.22 11.06
N ASP A 43 21.76 -5.01 10.21
CA ASP A 43 20.48 -4.62 9.64
C ASP A 43 19.37 -4.92 10.65
N GLN A 44 18.66 -3.87 11.06
CA GLN A 44 17.44 -3.96 11.83
C GLN A 44 16.25 -3.87 10.88
N TRP A 45 15.39 -4.89 10.94
CA TRP A 45 14.21 -5.02 10.10
C TRP A 45 12.96 -4.83 10.94
N ALA A 46 11.98 -4.13 10.39
CA ALA A 46 10.69 -3.91 11.03
C ALA A 46 9.55 -3.96 10.02
N ILE A 47 8.45 -4.63 10.38
CA ILE A 47 7.19 -4.51 9.63
C ILE A 47 6.52 -3.20 10.04
N VAL A 48 6.19 -2.38 9.05
CA VAL A 48 5.59 -1.05 9.25
C VAL A 48 4.32 -0.83 8.41
N SER A 49 3.74 -1.92 7.88
CA SER A 49 2.56 -1.88 7.01
C SER A 49 1.43 -1.01 7.55
N GLU A 50 0.97 -1.24 8.78
CA GLU A 50 -0.17 -0.52 9.35
C GLU A 50 0.05 0.99 9.41
N ARG A 51 1.25 1.44 9.80
CA ARG A 51 1.61 2.86 9.82
C ARG A 51 1.61 3.45 8.41
N VAL A 52 2.21 2.74 7.45
CA VAL A 52 2.21 3.17 6.05
C VAL A 52 0.78 3.31 5.55
N ILE A 53 -0.08 2.30 5.76
CA ILE A 53 -1.49 2.33 5.36
C ILE A 53 -2.24 3.49 6.01
N ALA A 54 -2.05 3.71 7.30
CA ALA A 54 -2.70 4.81 8.03
C ALA A 54 -2.27 6.21 7.51
N SER A 55 -1.05 6.32 6.98
CA SER A 55 -0.53 7.56 6.39
C SER A 55 -0.89 7.76 4.92
N LEU A 56 -1.46 6.77 4.24
CA LEU A 56 -1.78 6.89 2.82
C LEU A 56 -2.80 8.00 2.59
N ARG A 57 -2.54 8.84 1.59
CA ARG A 57 -3.43 9.90 1.12
C ARG A 57 -3.47 9.90 -0.40
N VAL A 58 -4.63 10.19 -0.98
CA VAL A 58 -4.80 10.31 -2.43
C VAL A 58 -4.48 11.74 -2.85
N VAL A 59 -3.46 11.90 -3.69
CA VAL A 59 -3.12 13.18 -4.32
C VAL A 59 -3.91 13.32 -5.63
N GLN A 60 -4.00 12.23 -6.39
CA GLN A 60 -4.71 12.18 -7.67
C GLN A 60 -5.29 10.78 -7.86
N SER A 61 -6.48 10.67 -8.45
CA SER A 61 -7.17 9.39 -8.66
C SER A 61 -6.96 8.79 -10.05
N ALA A 62 -6.65 9.61 -11.06
CA ALA A 62 -6.38 9.17 -12.44
C ALA A 62 -5.29 10.05 -13.12
N PRO A 63 -4.04 9.56 -13.27
CA PRO A 63 -3.51 8.32 -12.68
C PRO A 63 -3.59 8.33 -11.15
N LEU A 64 -3.63 7.14 -10.53
CA LEU A 64 -3.60 7.03 -9.07
C LEU A 64 -2.22 7.45 -8.55
N ILE A 65 -2.18 8.52 -7.77
CA ILE A 65 -0.99 9.04 -7.08
C ILE A 65 -1.28 9.03 -5.58
N LEU A 66 -0.46 8.30 -4.83
CA LEU A 66 -0.55 8.18 -3.39
C LEU A 66 0.61 8.93 -2.73
N ARG A 67 0.30 9.71 -1.70
CA ARG A 67 1.26 10.23 -0.73
C ARG A 67 1.27 9.28 0.48
N LEU A 68 2.44 9.08 1.06
CA LEU A 68 2.61 8.37 2.34
C LEU A 68 3.63 9.15 3.17
N ASP A 69 3.47 9.09 4.49
CA ASP A 69 4.45 9.66 5.41
C ASP A 69 5.50 8.59 5.75
N TYR A 70 6.77 9.00 5.79
CA TYR A 70 7.83 8.08 6.16
C TYR A 70 7.71 7.70 7.66
N PRO A 71 7.67 6.41 8.03
CA PRO A 71 7.45 5.99 9.41
C PRO A 71 8.73 6.11 10.25
N ASP A 72 9.02 7.31 10.75
CA ASP A 72 10.29 7.69 11.41
C ASP A 72 10.29 7.54 12.95
N GLU A 73 9.48 6.65 13.52
CA GLU A 73 9.24 6.58 14.98
C GLU A 73 10.29 5.81 15.82
N TRP A 74 11.53 5.66 15.36
CA TRP A 74 12.55 5.04 16.21
C TRP A 74 13.62 6.05 16.61
N GLU A 75 14.04 5.99 17.88
CA GLU A 75 15.31 6.54 18.34
C GLU A 75 16.38 6.07 17.36
N ARG A 76 16.80 6.96 16.44
CA ARG A 76 17.87 6.64 15.50
C ARG A 76 19.07 6.27 16.38
N PRO A 77 19.63 5.04 16.25
CA PRO A 77 20.91 4.75 16.85
C PRO A 77 21.86 5.91 16.53
N SER A 78 22.73 6.29 17.47
CA SER A 78 23.68 7.39 17.28
C SER A 78 24.59 7.20 16.05
N THR A 79 24.62 5.99 15.46
CA THR A 79 25.34 5.60 14.25
C THR A 79 24.44 4.87 13.22
N VAL A 80 23.41 5.53 12.69
CA VAL A 80 22.71 5.04 11.47
C VAL A 80 23.55 5.35 10.24
N ALA A 81 23.96 4.33 9.48
CA ALA A 81 24.63 4.53 8.21
C ALA A 81 23.64 4.64 7.05
N LYS A 82 22.57 3.82 7.06
CA LYS A 82 21.55 3.80 5.99
C LYS A 82 20.17 3.45 6.55
N ALA A 83 19.13 4.02 5.94
CA ALA A 83 17.75 3.63 6.18
C ALA A 83 17.04 3.43 4.84
N ALA A 84 16.07 2.51 4.80
CA ALA A 84 15.21 2.31 3.64
C ALA A 84 13.81 1.87 4.06
N LEU A 85 12.81 2.32 3.32
CA LEU A 85 11.45 1.78 3.34
C LEU A 85 11.26 0.92 2.10
N VAL A 86 10.87 -0.33 2.28
CA VAL A 86 10.51 -1.23 1.19
C VAL A 86 9.01 -1.39 1.15
N LEU A 87 8.38 -1.06 0.03
CA LEU A 87 6.98 -1.30 -0.24
C LEU A 87 6.83 -2.56 -1.08
N ALA A 88 6.09 -3.54 -0.59
CA ALA A 88 5.59 -4.66 -1.37
C ALA A 88 4.19 -4.28 -1.89
N VAL A 89 4.09 -4.04 -3.19
CA VAL A 89 2.88 -3.57 -3.87
C VAL A 89 2.32 -4.69 -4.71
N ALA A 90 1.17 -5.22 -4.32
CA ALA A 90 0.43 -6.22 -5.09
C ALA A 90 -0.68 -5.55 -5.90
N VAL A 91 -0.68 -5.77 -7.20
CA VAL A 91 -1.76 -5.38 -8.12
C VAL A 91 -2.45 -6.66 -8.58
N GLN A 92 -3.68 -6.86 -8.13
CA GLN A 92 -4.52 -7.97 -8.58
C GLN A 92 -5.43 -7.47 -9.69
N THR A 93 -5.46 -8.17 -10.82
CA THR A 93 -6.40 -7.93 -11.92
C THR A 93 -7.37 -9.09 -12.00
N TYR A 94 -8.65 -8.79 -12.09
CA TYR A 94 -9.72 -9.77 -12.23
C TYR A 94 -10.18 -9.84 -13.68
N ASP A 95 -10.32 -11.05 -14.19
CA ASP A 95 -10.91 -11.27 -15.52
C ASP A 95 -12.45 -11.25 -15.47
N SER A 96 -13.08 -11.54 -16.62
CA SER A 96 -14.54 -11.59 -16.74
C SER A 96 -15.20 -12.72 -15.94
N GLU A 97 -14.43 -13.75 -15.57
CA GLU A 97 -14.89 -14.90 -14.79
C GLU A 97 -14.68 -14.67 -13.28
N GLY A 98 -13.91 -13.64 -12.92
CA GLY A 98 -13.60 -13.25 -11.55
C GLY A 98 -12.31 -13.88 -11.01
N GLU A 99 -11.53 -14.54 -11.87
CA GLU A 99 -10.23 -15.09 -11.50
C GLU A 99 -9.18 -13.98 -11.39
N ALA A 100 -8.34 -14.07 -10.36
CA ALA A 100 -7.40 -13.02 -10.00
C ALA A 100 -5.97 -13.33 -10.45
N GLN A 101 -5.41 -12.50 -11.32
CA GLN A 101 -3.98 -12.48 -11.60
C GLN A 101 -3.28 -11.46 -10.71
N THR A 102 -2.36 -11.91 -9.84
CA THR A 102 -1.63 -11.03 -8.92
C THR A 102 -0.21 -10.76 -9.41
N HIS A 103 0.16 -9.49 -9.51
CA HIS A 103 1.53 -9.04 -9.76
C HIS A 103 2.08 -8.37 -8.51
N LEU A 104 3.22 -8.84 -8.01
CA LEU A 104 3.88 -8.31 -6.81
C LEU A 104 5.15 -7.55 -7.21
N TYR A 105 5.26 -6.30 -6.77
CA TYR A 105 6.38 -5.42 -7.01
C TYR A 105 6.99 -5.00 -5.69
N HIS A 106 8.32 -4.89 -5.62
CA HIS A 106 8.99 -4.34 -4.45
C HIS A 106 9.71 -3.04 -4.82
N LEU A 107 9.39 -1.96 -4.10
CA LEU A 107 9.97 -0.64 -4.30
C LEU A 107 10.81 -0.30 -3.07
N ARG A 108 12.09 0.02 -3.25
CA ARG A 108 12.97 0.45 -2.17
C ARG A 108 13.12 1.97 -2.20
N LEU A 109 12.63 2.64 -1.17
CA LEU A 109 12.63 4.08 -0.98
C LEU A 109 13.74 4.47 0.00
N ASP A 110 14.60 5.39 -0.42
CA ASP A 110 15.54 6.08 0.48
C ASP A 110 14.83 7.31 1.07
N PRO A 111 14.69 7.43 2.40
CA PRO A 111 14.05 8.59 3.02
C PRO A 111 14.71 9.93 2.69
N ASN A 112 16.00 9.93 2.35
CA ASN A 112 16.74 11.14 1.97
C ASN A 112 16.84 11.30 0.45
N GLY A 113 16.35 10.32 -0.31
CA GLY A 113 16.40 10.31 -1.77
C GLY A 113 15.11 10.88 -2.37
N GLY A 114 15.25 11.62 -3.46
CA GLY A 114 14.13 11.98 -4.33
C GLY A 114 14.23 11.27 -5.68
N GLY A 115 13.12 11.20 -6.41
CA GLY A 115 13.09 10.74 -7.80
C GLY A 115 12.31 9.44 -8.04
N VAL A 116 12.73 8.69 -9.05
CA VAL A 116 12.07 7.45 -9.48
C VAL A 116 12.72 6.25 -8.80
N PHE A 117 11.92 5.44 -8.12
CA PHE A 117 12.37 4.24 -7.43
C PHE A 117 12.02 3.01 -8.27
N PRO A 118 13.02 2.31 -8.86
CA PRO A 118 12.75 1.14 -9.68
C PRO A 118 12.29 -0.05 -8.83
N VAL A 119 11.58 -0.98 -9.48
CA VAL A 119 11.29 -2.29 -8.89
C VAL A 119 12.60 -3.04 -8.69
N ALA A 120 12.79 -3.60 -7.50
CA ALA A 120 13.96 -4.39 -7.15
C ALA A 120 13.56 -5.76 -6.60
N PRO A 121 14.36 -6.82 -6.80
CA PRO A 121 14.19 -8.05 -6.04
C PRO A 121 14.27 -7.77 -4.55
N PHE A 122 13.41 -8.42 -3.78
CA PHE A 122 13.37 -8.27 -2.33
C PHE A 122 12.89 -9.57 -1.70
N GLU A 123 13.62 -10.01 -0.69
CA GLU A 123 13.30 -11.18 0.13
C GLU A 123 13.34 -10.75 1.59
N PRO A 124 12.21 -10.86 2.33
CA PRO A 124 12.20 -10.61 3.77
C PRO A 124 13.11 -11.59 4.49
N ARG A 125 13.97 -11.10 5.38
CA ARG A 125 14.92 -11.95 6.12
C ARG A 125 14.30 -12.73 7.28
N TYR A 126 13.20 -12.22 7.83
CA TYR A 126 12.56 -12.74 9.04
C TYR A 126 11.08 -13.01 8.78
N ASP A 127 10.23 -12.06 9.15
CA ASP A 127 8.78 -12.19 9.00
C ASP A 127 8.30 -11.59 7.69
N THR A 128 7.33 -12.25 7.05
CA THR A 128 6.63 -11.72 5.89
C THR A 128 5.49 -10.81 6.35
N ALA A 129 5.57 -9.53 6.00
CA ALA A 129 4.51 -8.56 6.24
C ALA A 129 3.22 -8.95 5.51
N LYS A 130 2.10 -8.83 6.23
CA LYS A 130 0.77 -9.01 5.65
C LYS A 130 0.47 -7.88 4.66
N LEU A 131 -0.10 -8.24 3.52
CA LEU A 131 -0.65 -7.30 2.53
C LEU A 131 -1.99 -6.75 3.03
N PHE A 132 -2.14 -5.43 2.96
CA PHE A 132 -3.37 -4.71 3.29
C PHE A 132 -3.99 -4.17 2.01
N THR A 133 -5.27 -4.46 1.80
CA THR A 133 -6.02 -3.90 0.66
C THR A 133 -6.12 -2.38 0.82
N VAL A 134 -5.80 -1.67 -0.26
CA VAL A 134 -5.93 -0.22 -0.36
C VAL A 134 -7.05 0.07 -1.33
N ASP A 135 -8.14 0.67 -0.84
CA ASP A 135 -9.21 1.20 -1.67
C ASP A 135 -9.05 2.72 -1.77
N PRO A 136 -8.61 3.25 -2.93
CA PRO A 136 -8.42 4.69 -3.12
C PRO A 136 -9.67 5.53 -2.84
N LEU A 137 -10.88 4.97 -2.94
CA LEU A 137 -12.13 5.68 -2.66
C LEU A 137 -12.38 5.88 -1.16
N THR A 138 -11.66 5.13 -0.32
CA THR A 138 -11.76 5.20 1.15
C THR A 138 -10.66 6.04 1.78
N LEU A 139 -9.63 6.39 1.02
CA LEU A 139 -8.52 7.20 1.50
C LEU A 139 -8.89 8.68 1.54
N GLU A 140 -8.35 9.37 2.54
CA GLU A 140 -8.42 10.83 2.61
C GLU A 140 -7.61 11.48 1.47
N GLY A 141 -8.07 12.64 1.00
CA GLY A 141 -7.30 13.48 0.09
C GLY A 141 -6.04 14.00 0.76
N ALA A 142 -4.96 14.13 -0.01
CA ALA A 142 -3.79 14.87 0.45
C ALA A 142 -4.12 16.37 0.41
N ASP A 143 -4.07 17.06 1.55
CA ASP A 143 -4.06 18.53 1.56
C ASP A 143 -2.87 19.04 0.75
N GLU A 144 -3.11 20.08 -0.06
CA GLU A 144 -2.15 20.77 -0.94
C GLU A 144 -1.03 21.45 -0.16
#